data_AF-A0A1Z9SQC6-F1
#
_entry.id   AF-A0A1Z9SQC6-F1
#
_cell.length_a   1.000
_cell.length_b   1.000
_cell.length_c   1.000
_cell.angle_alpha   90.00
_cell.angle_beta   90.00
_cell.angle_gamma   90.00
#
_symmetry.space_group_name_H-M   'P 1'
#
loop_
_entity.id
_entity.type
_entity.pdbx_description
1 polymer ?
#
loop_
_entity_poly.entity_id
_entity_poly.type
_entity_poly.pdbx_seq_one_letter_code
_entity_poly.pdbx_strand_id
1 'polypeptide(L)' 'MFVIWGCKNNDECIDESKISNNLCYEIYSPVCGCDGFTYDNDCYAENAGVTKWIEGKCE' A
#
# COMPACT_ATOMS: atom_id res chain seq x y z
N MET A 1 22.86 21.84 -11.20
CA MET A 1 21.53 21.96 -11.81
C MET A 1 21.20 20.63 -12.48
N PHE A 2 20.04 20.06 -12.14
CA PHE A 2 19.37 18.88 -12.70
C PHE A 2 19.69 17.49 -12.13
N VAL A 3 18.91 17.17 -11.08
CA VAL A 3 18.24 15.89 -10.75
C VAL A 3 18.94 14.60 -11.19
N ILE A 4 19.65 13.99 -10.23
CA ILE A 4 19.85 12.55 -10.22
C ILE A 4 18.47 11.95 -10.00
N TRP A 5 17.87 11.52 -11.10
CA TRP A 5 16.63 10.77 -11.19
C TRP A 5 16.63 9.71 -10.10
N GLY A 6 15.85 9.95 -9.04
CA GLY A 6 15.59 8.94 -8.01
C GLY A 6 15.09 7.68 -8.68
N CYS A 7 15.63 6.54 -8.26
CA CYS A 7 15.23 5.23 -8.74
C CYS A 7 13.70 5.08 -8.59
N LYS A 8 12.95 5.24 -9.68
CA LYS A 8 11.60 4.70 -9.75
C LYS A 8 11.75 3.26 -10.24
N ASN A 9 12.01 2.35 -9.31
CA ASN A 9 11.84 0.93 -9.62
C ASN A 9 10.34 0.69 -9.77
N ASN A 10 9.94 0.38 -11.00
CA ASN A 10 8.55 0.32 -11.43
C ASN A 10 7.86 -0.99 -11.02
N ASP A 11 8.27 -1.57 -9.87
CA ASP A 11 7.80 -2.84 -9.30
C ASP A 11 7.85 -2.84 -7.75
N GLU A 12 8.00 -1.69 -7.10
CA GLU A 12 8.01 -1.63 -5.63
C GLU A 12 6.57 -1.72 -5.08
N CYS A 13 6.30 -2.82 -4.38
CA CYS A 13 5.02 -3.06 -3.73
C CYS A 13 4.71 -1.98 -2.68
N ILE A 14 5.73 -1.51 -1.97
CA ILE A 14 5.62 -0.50 -0.91
C ILE A 14 6.22 0.82 -1.42
N ASP A 15 5.43 1.88 -1.38
CA ASP A 15 5.83 3.27 -1.60
C ASP A 15 5.91 3.97 -0.24
N GLU A 16 7.12 4.09 0.29
CA GLU A 16 7.37 4.74 1.59
C GLU A 16 6.85 6.18 1.66
N SER A 17 6.74 6.87 0.52
CA SER A 17 6.22 8.25 0.48
C SER A 17 4.71 8.34 0.74
N LYS A 18 4.00 7.21 0.64
CA LYS A 18 2.57 7.09 0.90
C LYS A 18 2.24 6.60 2.31
N ILE A 19 3.24 6.11 3.06
CA ILE A 19 3.05 5.69 4.43
C ILE A 19 2.51 6.87 5.24
N SER A 20 1.32 6.70 5.79
CA SER A 20 0.62 7.76 6.52
C SER A 20 -0.32 7.16 7.57
N ASN A 21 -0.74 7.99 8.52
CA ASN A 21 -1.66 7.60 9.58
C ASN A 21 -3.00 8.33 9.42
N ASN A 22 -3.54 8.31 8.20
CA ASN A 22 -4.82 8.94 7.91
C ASN A 22 -5.94 8.15 8.57
N LEU A 23 -7.05 8.82 8.86
CA LEU A 23 -8.25 8.14 9.36
C LEU A 23 -8.83 7.25 8.27
N CYS A 24 -8.98 5.97 8.58
CA CYS A 24 -9.69 5.02 7.75
C CYS A 24 -11.11 4.79 8.26
N TYR A 25 -11.97 4.31 7.38
CA TYR A 25 -13.28 3.83 7.78
C TYR A 25 -13.14 2.46 8.47
N GLU A 26 -14.01 2.21 9.45
CA GLU A 26 -14.04 0.98 10.24
C GLU A 26 -14.89 -0.12 9.57
N ILE A 27 -14.95 -0.14 8.23
CA ILE A 27 -15.64 -1.18 7.47
C ILE A 27 -14.66 -2.31 7.21
N TYR A 28 -15.05 -3.51 7.60
CA TYR A 28 -14.28 -4.71 7.32
C TYR A 28 -14.49 -5.18 5.89
N SER A 29 -13.49 -4.96 5.04
CA SER A 29 -13.47 -5.33 3.63
C SER A 29 -12.04 -5.73 3.25
N PRO A 30 -11.59 -6.92 3.66
CA PRO A 30 -10.17 -7.24 3.68
C PRO A 30 -9.56 -7.24 2.28
N VAL A 31 -8.29 -6.82 2.21
CA VAL A 31 -7.50 -6.84 0.99
C VAL A 31 -6.15 -7.50 1.24
N CYS A 32 -5.63 -8.22 0.25
CA CYS A 32 -4.31 -8.82 0.29
C CYS A 32 -3.34 -7.93 -0.51
N GLY A 33 -2.40 -7.31 0.21
CA GLY A 33 -1.37 -6.47 -0.39
C GLY A 33 -0.38 -7.29 -1.21
N CYS A 34 0.31 -6.62 -2.14
CA CYS A 34 1.40 -7.22 -2.91
C CYS A 34 2.60 -7.65 -2.04
N ASP A 35 2.62 -7.26 -0.77
CA ASP A 35 3.60 -7.60 0.25
C ASP A 35 3.21 -8.89 1.01
N GLY A 36 2.05 -9.46 0.70
CA GLY A 36 1.54 -10.68 1.32
C GLY A 36 0.86 -10.44 2.67
N PHE A 37 0.62 -9.19 3.06
CA PHE A 37 -0.12 -8.87 4.27
C PHE A 37 -1.60 -8.64 3.96
N THR A 38 -2.46 -9.13 4.86
CA THR A 38 -3.89 -8.83 4.82
C THR A 38 -4.17 -7.56 5.62
N TYR A 39 -4.84 -6.61 4.99
CA TYR A 39 -5.31 -5.37 5.61
C TYR A 39 -6.83 -5.45 5.82
N ASP A 40 -7.32 -4.80 6.86
CA ASP A 40 -8.76 -4.81 7.20
C ASP A 40 -9.61 -4.14 6.11
N ASN A 41 -9.02 -3.17 5.39
CA ASN A 41 -9.53 -2.60 4.15
C ASN A 41 -8.39 -1.94 3.35
N ASP A 42 -8.73 -1.50 2.14
CA ASP A 42 -7.88 -0.77 1.20
C ASP A 42 -7.30 0.52 1.79
N CYS A 43 -8.04 1.27 2.62
CA CYS A 43 -7.48 2.45 3.28
C CYS A 43 -6.29 2.11 4.19
N TYR A 44 -6.40 1.02 4.97
CA TYR A 44 -5.26 0.57 5.80
C TYR A 44 -4.08 0.09 4.95
N ALA A 45 -4.33 -0.50 3.78
CA ALA A 45 -3.28 -0.89 2.84
C ALA A 45 -2.55 0.35 2.27
N GLU A 46 -3.31 1.38 1.87
CA GLU A 46 -2.75 2.66 1.38
C GLU A 46 -1.92 3.36 2.46
N ASN A 47 -2.41 3.41 3.69
CA ASN A 47 -1.68 3.98 4.84
C ASN A 47 -0.37 3.23 5.13
N ALA A 48 -0.31 1.94 4.82
CA ALA A 48 0.92 1.14 4.92
C ALA A 48 1.87 1.34 3.71
N GLY A 49 1.50 2.20 2.76
CA GLY A 49 2.27 2.45 1.55
C GLY A 49 2.13 1.36 0.49
N VAL A 50 1.24 0.39 0.66
CA VAL A 50 1.01 -0.66 -0.34
C VAL A 50 0.44 -0.02 -1.60
N THR A 51 0.96 -0.38 -2.76
CA THR A 51 0.56 0.22 -4.04
C THR A 51 -0.37 -0.65 -4.87
N LYS A 52 -0.45 -1.95 -4.55
CA LYS A 52 -1.29 -2.94 -5.23
C LYS A 52 -1.84 -3.94 -4.23
N TRP A 53 -3.12 -4.28 -4.36
CA TRP A 53 -3.77 -5.31 -3.56
C TRP A 53 -4.88 -5.99 -4.37
N ILE A 54 -5.31 -7.16 -3.89
CA ILE A 54 -6.49 -7.87 -4.39
C ILE A 54 -7.57 -7.92 -3.31
N GLU A 55 -8.83 -8.01 -3.72
CA GLU A 55 -9.95 -8.18 -2.78
C GLU A 55 -9.88 -9.54 -2.08
N GLY A 56 -10.17 -9.55 -0.77
CA GLY A 56 -10.08 -10.73 0.07
C GLY A 56 -8.80 -10.78 0.90
N LYS A 57 -8.73 -11.76 1.80
CA LYS A 57 -7.52 -12.03 2.60
C LYS A 57 -6.48 -12.76 1.76
N CYS A 58 -5.22 -12.68 2.18
CA CYS A 58 -4.17 -13.56 1.64
C CYS A 58 -4.45 -15.02 2.02
N GLU A 59 -4.02 -15.95 1.18
CA GLU A 59 -4.13 -17.41 1.37
C GLU A 59 -3.06 -18.00 2.29
#